data_AF-A0A520IAI7-F1
#
_entry.id   AF-A0A520IAI7-F1
#
_cell.length_a   1.000
_cell.length_b   1.000
_cell.length_c   1.000
_cell.angle_alpha   90.00
_cell.angle_beta   90.00
_cell.angle_gamma   90.00
#
_symmetry.space_group_name_H-M   'P 1'
#
loop_
_entity.id
_entity.type
_entity.pdbx_description
1 polymer ?
#
loop_
_entity_poly.entity_id
_entity_poly.type
_entity_poly.pdbx_seq_one_letter_code
_entity_poly.pdbx_strand_id
1 'polypeptide(L)'
;AAVLEEMFRYPLRDATALNKRGGIIQHFAAEGIAFPFSSIDFDTIEAYLSNTDERSKVSAQDQSIKSKLSNLIVANTDMLLIHKAITSLVELLKGLHSFVQSLKLEPNSFYYEESITMLALKEETISVRLLDQHSGKLHHDLLSEYDMIFRFRNRDSVKKLLRHLYHLDVYLAVAKTAQERHFVFPKASECEELVIEGLYHPQVKNAVANSVQLGNNKNIIFLTGANMAGKSTFMKSLSVAMYLAHMGFPVAAGRMEFPVMDGIYTNINLPDSLGMGASHFYAEVLGLKKVAKELSEGKNLFIVFDELFRGTNVKDAYEATIAVVGAFAAKRRSIFVISTHIIEAGEILKAQHKNLQFLYLPTIMKGSKPVYTYILKEGITNDRHGMVIINNERILEILEEGTNQIGK
;
A
#
# COMPACT_ATOMS: atom_id res chain seq x y z
N ALA A 1 -8.95 -11.02 -2.62
CA ALA A 1 -8.42 -10.46 -1.34
C ALA A 1 -6.98 -10.90 -1.03
N ALA A 2 -6.68 -12.21 -0.97
CA ALA A 2 -5.35 -12.72 -0.60
C ALA A 2 -4.19 -12.17 -1.47
N VAL A 3 -4.39 -12.05 -2.79
CA VAL A 3 -3.38 -11.46 -3.70
C VAL A 3 -3.03 -10.02 -3.33
N LEU A 4 -4.03 -9.19 -2.99
CA LEU A 4 -3.80 -7.82 -2.58
C LEU A 4 -3.04 -7.76 -1.25
N GLU A 5 -3.37 -8.63 -0.30
CA GLU A 5 -2.65 -8.76 0.97
C GLU A 5 -1.19 -9.20 0.77
N GLU A 6 -0.95 -10.16 -0.12
CA GLU A 6 0.41 -10.59 -0.51
C GLU A 6 1.19 -9.42 -1.08
N MET A 7 0.60 -8.63 -1.99
CA MET A 7 1.25 -7.44 -2.53
C MET A 7 1.63 -6.46 -1.41
N PHE A 8 0.75 -6.21 -0.45
CA PHE A 8 1.02 -5.30 0.68
C PHE A 8 2.14 -5.83 1.59
N ARG A 9 2.21 -7.15 1.79
CA ARG A 9 3.28 -7.78 2.58
C ARG A 9 4.63 -7.75 1.87
N TYR A 10 4.63 -7.77 0.53
CA TYR A 10 5.83 -7.84 -0.30
C TYR A 10 5.85 -6.78 -1.41
N PRO A 11 6.08 -5.48 -1.05
CA PRO A 11 6.27 -4.43 -2.05
C PRO A 11 7.45 -4.71 -2.98
N LEU A 12 7.37 -4.19 -4.20
CA LEU A 12 8.40 -4.36 -5.22
C LEU A 12 9.63 -3.49 -4.93
N ARG A 13 10.79 -3.96 -5.40
CA ARG A 13 12.09 -3.29 -5.27
C ARG A 13 12.84 -3.21 -6.60
N ASP A 14 12.11 -3.27 -7.70
CA ASP A 14 12.66 -3.21 -9.05
C ASP A 14 11.88 -2.18 -9.87
N ALA A 15 12.60 -1.22 -10.47
CA ALA A 15 12.00 -0.11 -11.20
C ALA A 15 11.21 -0.59 -12.42
N THR A 16 11.70 -1.62 -13.11
CA THR A 16 11.04 -2.19 -14.29
C THR A 16 9.72 -2.84 -13.90
N ALA A 17 9.71 -3.67 -12.85
CA ALA A 17 8.50 -4.31 -12.32
C ALA A 17 7.48 -3.29 -11.81
N LEU A 18 7.95 -2.23 -11.13
CA LEU A 18 7.11 -1.13 -10.63
C LEU A 18 6.43 -0.39 -11.79
N ASN A 19 7.22 0.02 -12.79
CA ASN A 19 6.72 0.72 -13.96
C ASN A 19 5.83 -0.17 -14.83
N LYS A 20 6.14 -1.47 -14.96
CA LYS A 20 5.28 -2.44 -15.65
C LYS A 20 3.92 -2.55 -14.99
N ARG A 21 3.87 -2.79 -13.67
CA ARG A 21 2.60 -2.87 -12.92
C ARG A 21 1.83 -1.57 -12.97
N GLY A 22 2.49 -0.43 -12.72
CA GLY A 22 1.88 0.89 -12.82
C GLY A 22 1.29 1.15 -14.21
N GLY A 23 2.01 0.77 -15.27
CA GLY A 23 1.57 0.88 -16.65
C GLY A 23 0.37 0.00 -17.01
N ILE A 24 0.29 -1.22 -16.49
CA ILE A 24 -0.89 -2.10 -16.65
C ILE A 24 -2.13 -1.40 -16.05
N ILE A 25 -2.02 -0.97 -14.80
CA ILE A 25 -3.14 -0.36 -14.06
C ILE A 25 -3.53 0.98 -14.70
N GLN A 26 -2.55 1.78 -15.14
CA GLN A 26 -2.78 3.04 -15.86
C GLN A 26 -3.53 2.83 -17.17
N HIS A 27 -3.17 1.80 -17.94
CA HIS A 27 -3.88 1.46 -19.17
C HIS A 27 -5.34 1.09 -18.89
N PHE A 28 -5.59 0.23 -17.90
CA PHE A 28 -6.96 -0.10 -17.50
C PHE A 28 -7.75 1.11 -16.97
N ALA A 29 -7.09 2.02 -16.26
CA ALA A 29 -7.68 3.28 -15.82
C ALA A 29 -7.94 4.26 -16.96
N ALA A 30 -7.28 4.13 -18.12
CA ALA A 30 -7.57 4.98 -19.28
C ALA A 30 -8.80 4.47 -20.05
N GLU A 31 -8.89 3.15 -20.23
CA GLU A 31 -9.94 2.50 -21.02
C GLU A 31 -11.25 2.27 -20.24
N GLY A 32 -11.24 2.39 -18.91
CA GLY A 32 -12.44 2.17 -18.09
C GLY A 32 -12.95 0.73 -18.14
N ILE A 33 -12.04 -0.23 -18.26
CA ILE A 33 -12.37 -1.65 -18.40
C ILE A 33 -13.03 -2.16 -17.12
N ALA A 34 -14.14 -2.90 -17.27
CA ALA A 34 -14.78 -3.60 -16.17
C ALA A 34 -14.30 -5.05 -16.09
N PHE A 35 -14.24 -5.60 -14.88
CA PHE A 35 -13.97 -7.01 -14.69
C PHE A 35 -15.14 -7.84 -15.27
N PRO A 36 -14.88 -8.75 -16.22
CA PRO A 36 -15.94 -9.37 -17.02
C PRO A 36 -16.55 -10.62 -16.35
N PHE A 37 -16.02 -11.05 -15.20
CA PHE A 37 -16.41 -12.31 -14.54
C PHE A 37 -17.16 -12.04 -13.23
N SER A 38 -18.03 -12.96 -12.83
CA SER A 38 -18.79 -12.87 -11.58
C SER A 38 -17.95 -13.34 -10.38
N SER A 39 -17.99 -12.60 -9.28
CA SER A 39 -17.23 -12.93 -8.06
C SER A 39 -17.71 -14.22 -7.38
N ILE A 40 -19.02 -14.52 -7.49
CA ILE A 40 -19.67 -15.71 -6.92
C ILE A 40 -19.09 -17.01 -7.51
N ASP A 41 -18.60 -16.94 -8.74
CA ASP A 41 -18.05 -18.08 -9.45
C ASP A 41 -16.69 -18.49 -8.89
N PHE A 42 -15.85 -17.55 -8.47
CA PHE A 42 -14.51 -17.84 -7.95
C PHE A 42 -14.55 -18.60 -6.63
N ASP A 43 -15.39 -18.19 -5.67
CA ASP A 43 -15.53 -18.90 -4.39
C ASP A 43 -15.97 -20.36 -4.60
N THR A 44 -16.88 -20.57 -5.56
CA THR A 44 -17.39 -21.90 -5.91
C THR A 44 -16.27 -22.76 -6.54
N ILE A 45 -15.48 -22.17 -7.43
CA ILE A 45 -14.34 -22.84 -8.10
C ILE A 45 -13.22 -23.17 -7.10
N GLU A 46 -12.89 -22.27 -6.17
CA GLU A 46 -11.85 -22.51 -5.17
C GLU A 46 -12.22 -23.65 -4.22
N ALA A 47 -13.46 -23.64 -3.70
CA ALA A 47 -13.97 -24.72 -2.86
C ALA A 47 -13.87 -26.07 -3.60
N TYR A 48 -14.29 -26.11 -4.86
CA TYR A 48 -14.18 -27.27 -5.73
C TYR A 48 -12.74 -27.75 -5.92
N LEU A 49 -11.79 -26.87 -6.25
CA LEU A 49 -10.38 -27.22 -6.47
C LEU A 49 -9.63 -27.61 -5.18
N SER A 50 -10.14 -27.21 -4.01
CA SER A 50 -9.57 -27.60 -2.72
C SER A 50 -9.86 -29.05 -2.35
N ASN A 51 -10.96 -29.63 -2.85
CA ASN A 51 -11.32 -31.02 -2.64
C ASN A 51 -10.57 -31.95 -3.61
N THR A 52 -9.57 -32.64 -3.10
CA THR A 52 -8.76 -33.62 -3.84
C THR A 52 -9.05 -35.07 -3.47
N ASP A 53 -10.12 -35.35 -2.72
CA ASP A 53 -10.47 -36.73 -2.38
C ASP A 53 -10.92 -37.47 -3.64
N GLU A 54 -10.23 -38.55 -4.00
CA GLU A 54 -10.59 -39.37 -5.17
C GLU A 54 -11.98 -40.00 -5.05
N ARG A 55 -12.52 -40.15 -3.84
CA ARG A 55 -13.88 -40.62 -3.60
C ARG A 55 -14.94 -39.60 -4.00
N SER A 56 -14.54 -38.33 -4.18
CA SER A 56 -15.41 -37.24 -4.64
C SER A 56 -15.42 -37.07 -6.17
N LYS A 57 -14.72 -37.94 -6.91
CA LYS A 57 -14.72 -37.96 -8.37
C LYS A 57 -16.13 -38.22 -8.88
N VAL A 58 -16.57 -37.45 -9.87
CA VAL A 58 -17.81 -37.72 -10.57
C VAL A 58 -17.61 -38.98 -11.42
N SER A 59 -18.25 -40.11 -11.06
CA SER A 59 -18.12 -41.37 -11.79
C SER A 59 -19.24 -41.53 -12.82
N ALA A 60 -18.93 -41.97 -14.03
CA ALA A 60 -19.95 -42.23 -15.07
C ALA A 60 -20.89 -43.43 -14.75
N GLN A 61 -20.58 -44.23 -13.71
CA GLN A 61 -21.26 -45.50 -13.41
C GLN A 61 -22.17 -45.49 -12.17
N ASP A 62 -22.36 -44.36 -11.49
CA ASP A 62 -23.13 -44.27 -10.22
C ASP A 62 -24.67 -44.38 -10.34
N GLN A 63 -25.17 -45.15 -11.33
CA GLN A 63 -26.59 -45.52 -11.42
C GLN A 63 -26.97 -46.82 -10.69
N SER A 64 -26.06 -47.44 -9.93
CA SER A 64 -26.41 -48.62 -9.14
C SER A 64 -27.32 -48.27 -7.96
N ILE A 65 -28.52 -48.85 -7.97
CA ILE A 65 -29.64 -48.64 -7.04
C ILE A 65 -29.26 -48.82 -5.55
N LYS A 66 -28.13 -49.47 -5.24
CA LYS A 66 -27.66 -49.73 -3.87
C LYS A 66 -27.04 -48.53 -3.15
N SER A 67 -26.55 -47.49 -3.85
CA SER A 67 -26.03 -46.26 -3.19
C SER A 67 -27.12 -45.21 -2.90
N LYS A 68 -28.33 -45.41 -3.46
CA LYS A 68 -29.44 -44.45 -3.43
C LYS A 68 -30.23 -44.38 -2.12
N LEU A 69 -29.91 -45.11 -1.04
CA LEU A 69 -30.81 -45.14 0.13
C LEU A 69 -30.24 -44.51 1.42
N SER A 70 -28.93 -44.31 1.53
CA SER A 70 -28.31 -43.69 2.71
C SER A 70 -27.62 -42.34 2.45
N ASN A 71 -27.33 -41.98 1.19
CA ASN A 71 -26.53 -40.80 0.82
C ASN A 71 -27.30 -39.68 0.09
N LEU A 72 -28.63 -39.78 -0.06
CA LEU A 72 -29.42 -38.98 -1.03
C LEU A 72 -29.46 -37.47 -0.82
N ILE A 73 -29.30 -36.96 0.41
CA ILE A 73 -29.44 -35.52 0.68
C ILE A 73 -28.09 -34.81 0.59
N VAL A 74 -27.02 -35.42 1.13
CA VAL A 74 -25.66 -34.85 1.13
C VAL A 74 -24.98 -35.03 -0.24
N ALA A 75 -25.07 -36.21 -0.86
CA ALA A 75 -24.45 -36.47 -2.16
C ALA A 75 -25.07 -35.61 -3.29
N ASN A 76 -26.33 -35.22 -3.16
CA ASN A 76 -26.99 -34.36 -4.12
C ASN A 76 -26.50 -32.90 -3.99
N THR A 77 -26.19 -32.45 -2.77
CA THR A 77 -25.66 -31.09 -2.53
C THR A 77 -24.23 -30.95 -3.05
N ASP A 78 -23.37 -31.94 -2.79
CA ASP A 78 -21.98 -31.93 -3.27
C ASP A 78 -21.89 -32.03 -4.80
N MET A 79 -22.72 -32.88 -5.42
CA MET A 79 -22.81 -32.95 -6.89
C MET A 79 -23.30 -31.65 -7.51
N LEU A 80 -24.27 -30.96 -6.89
CA LEU A 80 -24.74 -29.66 -7.35
C LEU A 80 -23.63 -28.60 -7.25
N LEU A 81 -22.81 -28.62 -6.19
CA LEU A 81 -21.67 -27.71 -6.03
C LEU A 81 -20.58 -27.98 -7.07
N ILE A 82 -20.24 -29.25 -7.32
CA ILE A 82 -19.29 -29.66 -8.37
C ILE A 82 -19.80 -29.23 -9.74
N HIS A 83 -21.06 -29.49 -10.05
CA HIS A 83 -21.67 -29.09 -11.32
C HIS A 83 -21.65 -27.57 -11.51
N LYS A 84 -22.01 -26.81 -10.48
CA LYS A 84 -21.92 -25.35 -10.50
C LYS A 84 -20.48 -24.89 -10.75
N ALA A 85 -19.51 -25.42 -10.00
CA ALA A 85 -18.10 -25.05 -10.14
C ALA A 85 -17.54 -25.32 -11.54
N ILE A 86 -17.83 -26.50 -12.11
CA ILE A 86 -17.41 -26.86 -13.46
C ILE A 86 -18.07 -25.94 -14.49
N THR A 87 -19.38 -25.68 -14.36
CA THR A 87 -20.09 -24.78 -15.27
C THR A 87 -19.48 -23.38 -15.23
N SER A 88 -19.31 -22.81 -14.03
CA SER A 88 -18.67 -21.51 -13.82
C SER A 88 -17.25 -21.45 -14.40
N LEU A 89 -16.45 -22.52 -14.23
CA LEU A 89 -15.10 -22.58 -14.79
C LEU A 89 -15.11 -22.64 -16.32
N VAL A 90 -16.03 -23.41 -16.93
CA VAL A 90 -16.19 -23.47 -18.39
C VAL A 90 -16.62 -22.10 -18.95
N GLU A 91 -17.59 -21.44 -18.32
CA GLU A 91 -18.04 -20.10 -18.72
C GLU A 91 -16.90 -19.06 -18.61
N LEU A 92 -16.13 -19.11 -17.53
CA LEU A 92 -14.94 -18.28 -17.33
C LEU A 92 -13.90 -18.52 -18.43
N LEU A 93 -13.57 -19.78 -18.73
CA LEU A 93 -12.60 -20.13 -19.78
C LEU A 93 -13.06 -19.68 -21.17
N LYS A 94 -14.36 -19.75 -21.45
CA LYS A 94 -14.94 -19.23 -22.70
C LYS A 94 -14.86 -17.71 -22.77
N GLY A 95 -15.25 -17.02 -21.70
CA GLY A 95 -15.22 -15.56 -21.64
C GLY A 95 -13.82 -14.97 -21.72
N LEU A 96 -12.80 -15.70 -21.23
CA LEU A 96 -11.42 -15.24 -21.19
C LEU A 96 -10.85 -14.87 -22.58
N HIS A 97 -11.09 -15.70 -23.60
CA HIS A 97 -10.56 -15.42 -24.94
C HIS A 97 -11.18 -14.15 -25.52
N SER A 98 -12.51 -14.02 -25.43
CA SER A 98 -13.24 -12.84 -25.89
C SER A 98 -12.84 -11.58 -25.14
N PHE A 99 -12.59 -11.69 -23.82
CA PHE A 99 -12.10 -10.58 -23.02
C PHE A 99 -10.70 -10.14 -23.45
N VAL A 100 -9.74 -11.06 -23.58
CA VAL A 100 -8.38 -10.68 -24.00
C VAL A 100 -8.38 -10.05 -25.40
N GLN A 101 -9.21 -10.55 -26.32
CA GLN A 101 -9.37 -9.94 -27.64
C GLN A 101 -9.99 -8.54 -27.59
N SER A 102 -10.94 -8.29 -26.67
CA SER A 102 -11.59 -6.98 -26.57
C SER A 102 -10.65 -5.89 -26.05
N LEU A 103 -9.58 -6.27 -25.33
CA LEU A 103 -8.54 -5.34 -24.87
C LEU A 103 -7.69 -4.74 -25.99
N LYS A 104 -7.67 -5.34 -27.20
CA LYS A 104 -6.91 -4.86 -28.37
C LYS A 104 -5.44 -4.51 -28.04
N LEU A 105 -4.78 -5.35 -27.26
CA LEU A 105 -3.42 -5.10 -26.77
C LEU A 105 -2.40 -5.14 -27.91
N GLU A 106 -1.49 -4.17 -27.93
CA GLU A 106 -0.31 -4.21 -28.81
C GLU A 106 0.81 -5.03 -28.16
N PRO A 107 1.74 -5.63 -28.95
CA PRO A 107 2.85 -6.42 -28.39
C PRO A 107 3.72 -5.69 -27.37
N ASN A 108 3.80 -4.36 -27.47
CA ASN A 108 4.59 -3.51 -26.56
C ASN A 108 3.77 -3.01 -25.34
N SER A 109 2.49 -3.35 -25.23
CA SER A 109 1.65 -2.97 -24.10
C SER A 109 2.06 -3.71 -22.82
N PHE A 110 2.00 -3.04 -21.67
CA PHE A 110 2.47 -3.59 -20.39
C PHE A 110 1.77 -4.90 -19.97
N TYR A 111 0.51 -5.11 -20.38
CA TYR A 111 -0.29 -6.30 -20.04
C TYR A 111 -0.20 -7.43 -21.08
N TYR A 112 0.48 -7.22 -22.21
CA TYR A 112 0.49 -8.16 -23.32
C TYR A 112 1.01 -9.54 -22.91
N GLU A 113 2.18 -9.61 -22.27
CA GLU A 113 2.78 -10.87 -21.82
C GLU A 113 1.90 -11.65 -20.83
N GLU A 114 1.28 -10.97 -19.87
CA GLU A 114 0.37 -11.60 -18.90
C GLU A 114 -0.88 -12.14 -19.62
N SER A 115 -1.40 -11.41 -20.60
CA SER A 115 -2.55 -11.85 -21.40
C SER A 115 -2.26 -13.10 -22.23
N ILE A 116 -1.09 -13.18 -22.87
CA ILE A 116 -0.68 -14.35 -23.64
C ILE A 116 -0.44 -15.55 -22.71
N THR A 117 0.16 -15.33 -21.54
CA THR A 117 0.36 -16.38 -20.53
C THR A 117 -0.97 -16.96 -20.07
N MET A 118 -1.99 -16.12 -19.82
CA MET A 118 -3.34 -16.59 -19.48
C MET A 118 -3.97 -17.42 -20.59
N LEU A 119 -3.82 -17.01 -21.85
CA LEU A 119 -4.35 -17.77 -22.99
C LEU A 119 -3.65 -19.13 -23.15
N ALA A 120 -2.32 -19.17 -22.99
CA ALA A 120 -1.56 -20.42 -23.02
C ALA A 120 -1.98 -21.37 -21.89
N LEU A 121 -2.15 -20.86 -20.66
CA LEU A 121 -2.65 -21.65 -19.52
C LEU A 121 -4.07 -22.17 -19.74
N LYS A 122 -4.94 -21.38 -20.40
CA LYS A 122 -6.28 -21.84 -20.82
C LYS A 122 -6.17 -23.02 -21.79
N GLU A 123 -5.29 -22.95 -22.79
CA GLU A 123 -5.10 -24.03 -23.77
C GLU A 123 -4.51 -25.29 -23.13
N GLU A 124 -3.58 -25.14 -22.20
CA GLU A 124 -3.01 -26.24 -21.41
C GLU A 124 -4.08 -26.89 -20.50
N THR A 125 -4.97 -26.07 -19.95
CA THR A 125 -6.05 -26.52 -19.07
C THR A 125 -7.04 -27.41 -19.80
N ILE A 126 -7.49 -27.02 -21.00
CA ILE A 126 -8.48 -27.79 -21.74
C ILE A 126 -8.49 -27.43 -23.23
N SER A 127 -8.67 -28.45 -24.08
CA SER A 127 -8.76 -28.29 -25.53
C SER A 127 -10.00 -27.48 -25.94
N VAL A 128 -9.82 -26.57 -26.90
CA VAL A 128 -10.91 -25.72 -27.45
C VAL A 128 -12.11 -26.55 -27.93
N ARG A 129 -11.86 -27.69 -28.58
CA ARG A 129 -12.92 -28.61 -29.04
C ARG A 129 -13.84 -29.09 -27.92
N LEU A 130 -13.27 -29.38 -26.74
CA LEU A 130 -14.05 -29.82 -25.58
C LEU A 130 -14.86 -28.65 -25.02
N LEU A 131 -14.26 -27.46 -24.91
CA LEU A 131 -14.97 -26.25 -24.47
C LEU A 131 -16.18 -25.91 -25.37
N ASP A 132 -16.04 -26.06 -26.69
CA ASP A 132 -17.09 -25.71 -27.65
C ASP A 132 -18.25 -26.73 -27.70
N GLN A 133 -18.06 -27.96 -27.21
CA GLN A 133 -19.14 -28.96 -27.09
C GLN A 133 -20.24 -28.55 -26.10
N HIS A 134 -19.99 -27.51 -25.30
CA HIS A 134 -20.95 -27.01 -24.34
C HIS A 134 -21.81 -25.87 -24.93
N SER A 135 -23.07 -26.15 -25.26
CA SER A 135 -24.10 -25.15 -25.58
C SER A 135 -25.42 -25.49 -24.87
N GLY A 136 -25.45 -25.40 -23.53
CA GLY A 136 -26.63 -25.76 -22.72
C GLY A 136 -26.28 -26.41 -21.39
N LYS A 137 -27.18 -27.18 -20.76
CA LYS A 137 -26.86 -27.92 -19.51
C LYS A 137 -25.80 -29.00 -19.77
N LEU A 138 -24.78 -29.10 -18.91
CA LEU A 138 -23.78 -30.16 -18.98
C LEU A 138 -24.43 -31.53 -18.75
N HIS A 139 -24.31 -32.43 -19.72
CA HIS A 139 -24.66 -33.83 -19.53
C HIS A 139 -23.66 -34.50 -18.59
N HIS A 140 -24.11 -35.53 -17.88
CA HIS A 140 -23.35 -36.20 -16.83
C HIS A 140 -22.00 -36.76 -17.31
N ASP A 141 -21.94 -37.28 -18.53
CA ASP A 141 -20.71 -37.84 -19.10
C ASP A 141 -19.64 -36.77 -19.35
N LEU A 142 -20.06 -35.62 -19.88
CA LEU A 142 -19.19 -34.43 -20.04
C LEU A 142 -18.74 -33.90 -18.68
N LEU A 143 -19.62 -33.90 -17.68
CA LEU A 143 -19.29 -33.44 -16.33
C LEU A 143 -18.16 -34.25 -15.70
N SER A 144 -18.19 -35.58 -15.83
CA SER A 144 -17.13 -36.48 -15.35
C SER A 144 -15.79 -36.22 -16.06
N GLU A 145 -15.83 -35.96 -17.37
CA GLU A 145 -14.64 -35.63 -18.15
C GLU A 145 -14.03 -34.28 -17.71
N TYR A 146 -14.84 -33.23 -17.60
CA TYR A 146 -14.39 -31.92 -17.10
C TYR A 146 -13.83 -32.02 -15.68
N ASP A 147 -14.47 -32.81 -14.82
CA ASP A 147 -14.04 -33.04 -13.45
C ASP A 147 -12.62 -33.62 -13.38
N MET A 148 -12.40 -34.68 -14.16
CA MET A 148 -11.10 -35.33 -14.28
C MET A 148 -10.03 -34.37 -14.81
N ILE A 149 -10.37 -33.56 -15.81
CA ILE A 149 -9.45 -32.60 -16.41
C ILE A 149 -9.10 -31.48 -15.41
N PHE A 150 -10.08 -30.82 -14.80
CA PHE A 150 -9.85 -29.63 -13.99
C PHE A 150 -9.31 -29.93 -12.59
N ARG A 151 -9.86 -30.93 -11.88
CA ARG A 151 -9.44 -31.23 -10.49
C ARG A 151 -8.25 -32.16 -10.38
N PHE A 152 -8.09 -33.10 -11.32
CA PHE A 152 -7.14 -34.21 -11.12
C PHE A 152 -5.99 -34.19 -12.12
N ARG A 153 -6.21 -33.79 -13.38
CA ARG A 153 -5.16 -33.77 -14.41
C ARG A 153 -4.42 -32.43 -14.50
N ASN A 154 -5.17 -31.34 -14.66
CA ASN A 154 -4.64 -30.01 -15.00
C ASN A 154 -4.88 -28.98 -13.89
N ARG A 155 -5.01 -29.44 -12.63
CA ARG A 155 -5.34 -28.60 -11.47
C ARG A 155 -4.36 -27.45 -11.27
N ASP A 156 -3.07 -27.69 -11.44
CA ASP A 156 -2.07 -26.66 -11.25
C ASP A 156 -2.15 -25.56 -12.32
N SER A 157 -2.45 -25.94 -13.57
CA SER A 157 -2.68 -25.00 -14.67
C SER A 157 -3.93 -24.15 -14.41
N VAL A 158 -5.02 -24.75 -13.91
CA VAL A 158 -6.22 -24.02 -13.47
C VAL A 158 -5.88 -23.04 -12.35
N LYS A 159 -5.15 -23.48 -11.31
CA LYS A 159 -4.77 -22.61 -10.19
C LYS A 159 -3.89 -21.43 -10.63
N LYS A 160 -2.93 -21.67 -11.53
CA LYS A 160 -2.09 -20.61 -12.11
C LYS A 160 -2.95 -19.61 -12.88
N LEU A 161 -3.90 -20.10 -13.69
CA LEU A 161 -4.82 -19.24 -14.43
C LEU A 161 -5.68 -18.38 -13.50
N LEU A 162 -6.27 -18.98 -12.46
CA LEU A 162 -7.04 -18.25 -11.45
C LEU A 162 -6.19 -17.18 -10.77
N ARG A 163 -4.92 -17.47 -10.46
CA ARG A 163 -3.99 -16.48 -9.88
C ARG A 163 -3.80 -15.27 -10.79
N HIS A 164 -3.67 -15.46 -12.10
CA HIS A 164 -3.61 -14.33 -13.05
C HIS A 164 -4.92 -13.54 -13.08
N LEU A 165 -6.08 -14.20 -13.01
CA LEU A 165 -7.38 -13.53 -12.93
C LEU A 165 -7.55 -12.73 -11.63
N TYR A 166 -7.00 -13.22 -10.52
CA TYR A 166 -6.99 -12.46 -9.26
C TYR A 166 -6.10 -11.22 -9.34
N HIS A 167 -4.96 -11.30 -10.03
CA HIS A 167 -4.14 -10.12 -10.30
C HIS A 167 -4.88 -9.11 -11.19
N LEU A 168 -5.56 -9.58 -12.24
CA LEU A 168 -6.40 -8.75 -13.11
C LEU A 168 -7.50 -8.03 -12.32
N ASP A 169 -8.21 -8.74 -11.43
CA ASP A 169 -9.22 -8.13 -10.55
C ASP A 169 -8.63 -7.02 -9.68
N VAL A 170 -7.47 -7.26 -9.06
CA VAL A 170 -6.74 -6.24 -8.29
C VAL A 170 -6.38 -5.04 -9.17
N TYR A 171 -5.83 -5.26 -10.37
CA TYR A 171 -5.44 -4.17 -11.26
C TYR A 171 -6.63 -3.30 -11.66
N LEU A 172 -7.78 -3.90 -11.98
CA LEU A 172 -9.00 -3.17 -12.34
C LEU A 172 -9.60 -2.43 -11.14
N ALA A 173 -9.61 -3.04 -9.96
CA ALA A 173 -10.08 -2.38 -8.73
C ALA A 173 -9.23 -1.16 -8.37
N VAL A 174 -7.90 -1.26 -8.50
CA VAL A 174 -6.98 -0.14 -8.27
C VAL A 174 -7.13 0.92 -9.35
N ALA A 175 -7.29 0.54 -10.62
CA ALA A 175 -7.53 1.45 -11.73
C ALA A 175 -8.79 2.30 -11.51
N LYS A 176 -9.89 1.65 -11.13
CA LYS A 176 -11.14 2.33 -10.76
C LYS A 176 -10.95 3.30 -9.60
N THR A 177 -10.25 2.88 -8.55
CA THR A 177 -9.93 3.74 -7.40
C THR A 177 -9.09 4.95 -7.82
N ALA A 178 -8.15 4.78 -8.75
CA ALA A 178 -7.33 5.85 -9.29
C ALA A 178 -8.17 6.94 -9.95
N GLN A 179 -9.11 6.53 -10.79
CA GLN A 179 -10.04 7.44 -11.48
C GLN A 179 -10.94 8.18 -10.48
N GLU A 180 -11.58 7.46 -9.55
CA GLU A 180 -12.52 8.03 -8.57
C GLU A 180 -11.85 9.02 -7.61
N ARG A 181 -10.57 8.79 -7.29
CA ARG A 181 -9.81 9.60 -6.32
C ARG A 181 -8.86 10.59 -6.96
N HIS A 182 -8.80 10.64 -8.29
CA HIS A 182 -7.85 11.43 -9.07
C HIS A 182 -6.39 11.20 -8.65
N PHE A 183 -6.02 9.93 -8.39
CA PHE A 183 -4.64 9.57 -8.09
C PHE A 183 -3.82 9.48 -9.37
N VAL A 184 -2.52 9.76 -9.25
CA VAL A 184 -1.57 9.75 -10.37
C VAL A 184 -0.65 8.55 -10.28
N PHE A 185 -0.22 8.02 -11.43
CA PHE A 185 0.70 6.89 -11.46
C PHE A 185 2.14 7.37 -11.28
N PRO A 186 2.81 6.99 -10.19
CA PRO A 186 4.19 7.41 -9.94
C PRO A 186 5.14 6.68 -10.89
N LYS A 187 6.23 7.35 -11.30
CA LYS A 187 7.27 6.74 -12.12
C LYS A 187 8.47 6.34 -11.25
N ALA A 188 8.78 5.05 -11.22
CA ALA A 188 10.03 4.58 -10.62
C ALA A 188 11.17 5.02 -11.54
N SER A 189 12.13 5.74 -10.99
CA SER A 189 13.28 6.26 -11.71
C SER A 189 14.56 5.54 -11.30
N GLU A 190 15.49 5.43 -12.25
CA GLU A 190 16.88 5.09 -11.94
C GLU A 190 17.62 6.28 -11.29
N CYS A 191 17.06 7.49 -11.37
CA CYS A 191 17.60 8.66 -10.68
C CYS A 191 17.46 8.53 -9.16
N GLU A 192 18.46 8.98 -8.42
CA GLU A 192 18.49 8.97 -6.94
C GLU A 192 17.67 10.12 -6.32
N GLU A 193 16.66 10.64 -7.03
CA GLU A 193 15.83 11.77 -6.59
C GLU A 193 14.34 11.41 -6.48
N LEU A 194 13.74 11.80 -5.36
CA LEU A 194 12.31 11.79 -5.11
C LEU A 194 11.74 13.17 -5.41
N VAL A 195 10.86 13.26 -6.40
CA VAL A 195 10.14 14.47 -6.79
C VAL A 195 8.65 14.21 -6.60
N ILE A 196 7.99 14.99 -5.75
CA ILE A 196 6.54 14.95 -5.60
C ILE A 196 5.97 16.35 -5.71
N GLU A 197 5.03 16.53 -6.64
CA GLU A 197 4.30 17.78 -6.81
C GLU A 197 2.87 17.60 -6.31
N GLY A 198 2.41 18.51 -5.45
CA GLY A 198 1.03 18.52 -4.97
C GLY A 198 0.62 17.28 -4.17
N LEU A 199 1.50 16.75 -3.31
CA LEU A 199 1.21 15.66 -2.39
C LEU A 199 0.10 16.04 -1.40
N TYR A 200 -0.87 15.15 -1.20
CA TYR A 200 -1.91 15.32 -0.19
C TYR A 200 -2.23 14.00 0.52
N HIS A 201 -2.84 14.07 1.71
CA HIS A 201 -3.23 12.88 2.44
C HIS A 201 -4.58 12.35 1.90
N PRO A 202 -4.68 11.09 1.43
CA PRO A 202 -5.88 10.58 0.77
C PRO A 202 -7.12 10.50 1.69
N GLN A 203 -6.92 10.42 3.01
CA GLN A 203 -7.98 10.36 4.01
C GLN A 203 -8.38 11.71 4.62
N VAL A 204 -7.69 12.80 4.27
CA VAL A 204 -8.01 14.14 4.80
C VAL A 204 -8.89 14.88 3.79
N LYS A 205 -10.09 15.27 4.19
CA LYS A 205 -10.98 16.08 3.35
C LYS A 205 -10.37 17.46 3.12
N ASN A 206 -10.42 17.96 1.88
CA ASN A 206 -9.87 19.26 1.48
C ASN A 206 -8.41 19.44 1.94
N ALA A 207 -7.60 18.38 1.82
CA ALA A 207 -6.19 18.40 2.19
C ALA A 207 -5.43 19.46 1.39
N VAL A 208 -4.58 20.22 2.10
CA VAL A 208 -3.68 21.19 1.46
C VAL A 208 -2.50 20.44 0.85
N ALA A 209 -2.34 20.60 -0.46
CA ALA A 209 -1.30 19.93 -1.23
C ALA A 209 0.08 20.59 -1.02
N ASN A 210 1.12 19.77 -0.95
CA ASN A 210 2.50 20.20 -0.71
C ASN A 210 3.45 19.55 -1.70
N SER A 211 4.45 20.28 -2.18
CA SER A 211 5.48 19.74 -3.08
C SER A 211 6.80 19.57 -2.35
N VAL A 212 7.55 18.55 -2.72
CA VAL A 212 8.84 18.22 -2.12
C VAL A 212 9.76 17.57 -3.15
N GLN A 213 11.03 17.94 -3.10
CA GLN A 213 12.10 17.30 -3.86
C GLN A 213 13.19 16.88 -2.90
N LEU A 214 13.64 15.64 -2.95
CA LEU A 214 14.69 15.04 -2.13
C LEU A 214 15.64 14.28 -3.05
N GLY A 215 16.92 14.25 -2.74
CA GLY A 215 17.90 13.52 -3.54
C GLY A 215 19.31 13.66 -2.95
N ASN A 216 20.33 13.16 -3.62
CA ASN A 216 21.71 13.11 -3.07
C ASN A 216 22.24 14.42 -2.48
N ASN A 217 21.88 15.54 -3.11
CA ASN A 217 22.33 16.86 -2.68
C ASN A 217 21.52 17.41 -1.51
N LYS A 218 20.32 16.89 -1.29
CA LYS A 218 19.36 17.32 -0.27
C LYS A 218 18.50 16.15 0.20
N ASN A 219 19.09 15.14 0.83
CA ASN A 219 18.43 13.86 1.13
C ASN A 219 17.74 13.81 2.49
N ILE A 220 17.82 14.89 3.28
CA ILE A 220 17.19 14.99 4.60
C ILE A 220 16.25 16.19 4.63
N ILE A 221 15.01 15.96 5.05
CA ILE A 221 14.10 17.02 5.52
C ILE A 221 14.17 17.06 7.04
N PHE A 222 14.50 18.24 7.56
CA PHE A 222 14.44 18.58 8.96
C PHE A 222 13.22 19.49 9.18
N LEU A 223 12.14 18.91 9.70
CA LEU A 223 10.83 19.51 9.80
C LEU A 223 10.58 20.09 11.20
N THR A 224 10.28 21.38 11.27
CA THR A 224 9.92 22.08 12.51
C THR A 224 8.54 22.72 12.42
N GLY A 225 7.99 23.18 13.55
CA GLY A 225 6.67 23.81 13.62
C GLY A 225 5.82 23.30 14.79
N ALA A 226 4.68 23.94 15.03
CA ALA A 226 3.75 23.52 16.07
C ALA A 226 3.16 22.12 15.79
N ASN A 227 2.71 21.41 16.83
CA ASN A 227 2.13 20.06 16.67
C ASN A 227 0.86 20.05 15.84
N MET A 228 0.02 21.07 15.99
CA MET A 228 -1.23 21.20 15.24
C MET A 228 -1.03 21.73 13.80
N ALA A 229 0.20 22.08 13.41
CA ALA A 229 0.49 22.66 12.09
C ALA A 229 0.46 21.64 10.94
N GLY A 230 0.32 20.34 11.23
CA GLY A 230 0.17 19.28 10.22
C GLY A 230 1.44 18.49 9.88
N LYS A 231 2.50 18.56 10.71
CA LYS A 231 3.77 17.83 10.49
C LYS A 231 3.56 16.33 10.28
N SER A 232 2.87 15.67 11.21
CA SER A 232 2.61 14.23 11.14
C SER A 232 1.71 13.88 9.95
N THR A 233 0.77 14.76 9.56
CA THR A 233 -0.07 14.55 8.37
C THR A 233 0.77 14.58 7.10
N PHE A 234 1.70 15.53 6.96
CA PHE A 234 2.62 15.57 5.83
C PHE A 234 3.50 14.31 5.78
N MET A 235 4.11 13.94 6.90
CA MET A 235 4.96 12.73 7.00
C MET A 235 4.21 11.43 6.69
N LYS A 236 2.95 11.31 7.13
CA LYS A 236 2.08 10.18 6.77
C LYS A 236 1.73 10.20 5.29
N SER A 237 1.43 11.37 4.71
CA SER A 237 1.13 11.51 3.27
C SER A 237 2.31 11.02 2.44
N LEU A 238 3.51 11.46 2.79
CA LEU A 238 4.75 11.09 2.09
C LEU A 238 5.05 9.60 2.24
N SER A 239 4.91 9.06 3.45
CA SER A 239 5.09 7.62 3.73
C SER A 239 4.10 6.75 2.95
N VAL A 240 2.82 7.13 2.92
CA VAL A 240 1.78 6.41 2.19
C VAL A 240 2.04 6.49 0.68
N ALA A 241 2.43 7.65 0.15
CA ALA A 241 2.78 7.80 -1.25
C ALA A 241 3.97 6.92 -1.64
N MET A 242 5.06 6.94 -0.87
CA MET A 242 6.23 6.06 -1.11
C MET A 242 5.86 4.58 -1.05
N TYR A 243 5.04 4.18 -0.07
CA TYR A 243 4.64 2.79 0.08
C TYR A 243 3.74 2.32 -1.07
N LEU A 244 2.73 3.10 -1.46
CA LEU A 244 1.88 2.80 -2.62
C LEU A 244 2.67 2.84 -3.94
N ALA A 245 3.63 3.75 -4.07
CA ALA A 245 4.53 3.77 -5.22
C ALA A 245 5.32 2.46 -5.32
N HIS A 246 5.86 1.95 -4.21
CA HIS A 246 6.51 0.63 -4.13
C HIS A 246 5.57 -0.57 -4.32
N MET A 247 4.25 -0.36 -4.29
CA MET A 247 3.26 -1.35 -4.69
C MET A 247 3.01 -1.36 -6.20
N GLY A 248 3.53 -0.38 -6.94
CA GLY A 248 3.17 -0.08 -8.33
C GLY A 248 1.77 0.51 -8.46
N PHE A 249 1.26 1.14 -7.40
CA PHE A 249 -0.10 1.70 -7.32
C PHE A 249 -0.08 3.23 -7.51
N PRO A 250 -1.22 3.82 -7.91
CA PRO A 250 -1.34 5.26 -8.04
C PRO A 250 -1.34 5.94 -6.66
N VAL A 251 -0.90 7.20 -6.61
CA VAL A 251 -0.66 7.98 -5.40
C VAL A 251 -1.46 9.28 -5.38
N ALA A 252 -1.73 9.79 -4.18
CA ALA A 252 -2.39 11.06 -3.93
C ALA A 252 -1.43 12.25 -4.12
N ALA A 253 -1.11 12.58 -5.38
CA ALA A 253 -0.26 13.69 -5.77
C ALA A 253 -0.67 14.25 -7.14
N GLY A 254 -0.13 15.39 -7.54
CA GLY A 254 -0.22 15.88 -8.92
C GLY A 254 0.82 15.24 -9.85
N ARG A 255 2.00 14.91 -9.33
CA ARG A 255 3.06 14.16 -10.03
C ARG A 255 3.98 13.51 -9.01
N MET A 256 4.52 12.34 -9.32
CA MET A 256 5.53 11.68 -8.50
C MET A 256 6.54 10.91 -9.35
N GLU A 257 7.82 11.16 -9.10
CA GLU A 257 8.96 10.36 -9.55
C GLU A 257 9.77 9.97 -8.32
N PHE A 258 10.19 8.71 -8.21
CA PHE A 258 10.82 8.23 -6.98
C PHE A 258 11.96 7.24 -7.24
N PRO A 259 13.00 7.25 -6.39
CA PRO A 259 14.03 6.23 -6.42
C PRO A 259 13.50 4.98 -5.73
N VAL A 260 13.92 3.81 -6.22
CA VAL A 260 13.57 2.54 -5.61
C VAL A 260 14.39 2.32 -4.34
N MET A 261 13.70 2.14 -3.21
CA MET A 261 14.30 1.87 -1.91
C MET A 261 14.32 0.39 -1.55
N ASP A 262 15.34 -0.02 -0.80
CA ASP A 262 15.45 -1.36 -0.23
C ASP A 262 14.48 -1.59 0.94
N GLY A 263 14.04 -0.50 1.59
CA GLY A 263 13.12 -0.55 2.71
C GLY A 263 12.55 0.80 3.11
N ILE A 264 11.38 0.74 3.76
CA ILE A 264 10.68 1.89 4.34
C ILE A 264 10.62 1.68 5.86
N TYR A 265 11.07 2.68 6.61
CA TYR A 265 11.04 2.67 8.08
C TYR A 265 10.33 3.91 8.58
N THR A 266 9.32 3.73 9.43
CA THR A 266 8.58 4.84 10.01
C THR A 266 8.51 4.69 11.52
N ASN A 267 8.81 5.77 12.21
CA ASN A 267 8.55 5.93 13.64
C ASN A 267 7.64 7.15 13.81
N ILE A 268 6.33 6.94 13.69
CA ILE A 268 5.28 7.97 13.77
C ILE A 268 4.25 7.49 14.78
N ASN A 269 3.95 8.29 15.80
CA ASN A 269 2.92 8.00 16.82
C ASN A 269 3.05 6.59 17.44
N LEU A 270 4.22 6.23 17.99
CA LEU A 270 4.35 5.02 18.81
C LEU A 270 3.29 5.05 19.93
N PRO A 271 2.37 4.07 20.00
CA PRO A 271 1.40 4.02 21.08
C PRO A 271 2.12 3.77 22.41
N ASP A 272 1.59 4.36 23.48
CA ASP A 272 2.09 4.18 24.85
C ASP A 272 1.90 2.73 25.29
N SER A 273 2.96 1.92 25.18
CA SER A 273 2.94 0.55 25.70
C SER A 273 3.33 0.56 27.17
N LEU A 274 2.34 0.77 28.05
CA LEU A 274 2.49 0.62 29.50
C LEU A 274 2.96 -0.81 29.90
N GLY A 275 2.80 -1.80 29.01
CA GLY A 275 3.03 -3.23 29.29
C GLY A 275 4.44 -3.78 29.04
N MET A 276 5.39 -3.03 28.45
CA MET A 276 6.72 -3.58 28.08
C MET A 276 7.87 -3.23 29.02
N GLY A 277 7.65 -2.44 30.08
CA GLY A 277 8.70 -2.08 31.06
C GLY A 277 9.89 -1.26 30.49
N ALA A 278 9.98 -1.09 29.18
CA ALA A 278 10.94 -0.22 28.51
C ALA A 278 10.35 1.19 28.36
N SER A 279 11.13 2.22 28.69
CA SER A 279 10.73 3.61 28.46
C SER A 279 10.53 3.86 26.95
N HIS A 280 9.63 4.78 26.61
CA HIS A 280 9.41 5.24 25.23
C HIS A 280 10.71 5.54 24.47
N PHE A 281 11.65 6.18 25.17
CA PHE A 281 12.97 6.48 24.66
C PHE A 281 13.76 5.23 24.27
N TYR A 282 13.72 4.17 25.09
CA TYR A 282 14.47 2.94 24.77
C TYR A 282 13.89 2.22 23.54
N ALA A 283 12.56 2.17 23.40
CA ALA A 283 11.92 1.60 22.21
C ALA A 283 12.30 2.36 20.93
N GLU A 284 12.36 3.69 21.01
CA GLU A 284 12.83 4.55 19.93
C GLU A 284 14.30 4.27 19.57
N VAL A 285 15.18 4.16 20.58
CA VAL A 285 16.59 3.82 20.38
C VAL A 285 16.77 2.45 19.74
N LEU A 286 15.96 1.45 20.10
CA LEU A 286 15.97 0.14 19.44
C LEU A 286 15.54 0.22 17.97
N GLY A 287 14.52 1.04 17.66
CA GLY A 287 14.12 1.33 16.29
C GLY A 287 15.24 1.98 15.49
N LEU A 288 15.91 2.97 16.08
CA LEU A 288 17.05 3.64 15.48
C LEU A 288 18.23 2.69 15.25
N LYS A 289 18.53 1.80 16.21
CA LYS A 289 19.57 0.77 16.09
C LYS A 289 19.30 -0.16 14.89
N LYS A 290 18.05 -0.55 14.68
CA LYS A 290 17.66 -1.38 13.53
C LYS A 290 17.95 -0.63 12.22
N VAL A 291 17.50 0.61 12.10
CA VAL A 291 17.77 1.45 10.92
C VAL A 291 19.28 1.64 10.69
N ALA A 292 20.04 1.93 11.74
CA ALA A 292 21.49 2.10 11.65
C ALA A 292 22.19 0.85 11.13
N LYS A 293 21.76 -0.34 11.55
CA LYS A 293 22.29 -1.62 11.05
C LYS A 293 22.05 -1.77 9.55
N GLU A 294 20.83 -1.55 9.10
CA GLU A 294 20.46 -1.67 7.68
C GLU A 294 21.24 -0.67 6.80
N LEU A 295 21.41 0.57 7.28
CA LEU A 295 22.24 1.59 6.63
C LEU A 295 23.74 1.24 6.65
N SER A 296 24.21 0.47 7.62
CA SER A 296 25.59 -0.01 7.69
C SER A 296 25.87 -1.15 6.70
N GLU A 297 24.85 -1.92 6.35
CA GLU A 297 24.88 -2.96 5.31
C GLU A 297 24.81 -2.37 3.89
N GLY A 298 24.70 -1.05 3.75
CA GLY A 298 24.70 -0.35 2.46
C GLY A 298 23.33 -0.22 1.79
N LYS A 299 22.24 -0.51 2.50
CA LYS A 299 20.88 -0.39 1.98
C LYS A 299 20.44 1.07 1.82
N ASN A 300 19.72 1.34 0.74
CA ASN A 300 19.09 2.63 0.46
C ASN A 300 17.67 2.62 1.05
N LEU A 301 17.40 3.50 2.01
CA LEU A 301 16.18 3.45 2.79
C LEU A 301 15.41 4.77 2.71
N PHE A 302 14.08 4.68 2.76
CA PHE A 302 13.21 5.82 3.07
C PHE A 302 12.81 5.76 4.54
N ILE A 303 13.21 6.77 5.31
CA ILE A 303 13.13 6.76 6.77
C ILE A 303 12.37 7.99 7.26
N VAL A 304 11.39 7.79 8.14
CA VAL A 304 10.61 8.86 8.75
C VAL A 304 10.64 8.75 10.27
N PHE A 305 11.06 9.82 10.95
CA PHE A 305 11.05 9.95 12.40
C PHE A 305 10.19 11.15 12.80
N ASP A 306 9.16 10.92 13.60
CA ASP A 306 8.33 11.96 14.20
C ASP A 306 8.74 12.19 15.67
N GLU A 307 9.13 13.42 15.99
CA GLU A 307 9.52 13.87 17.33
C GLU A 307 10.66 13.05 17.95
N LEU A 308 11.78 12.99 17.22
CA LEU A 308 12.95 12.21 17.62
C LEU A 308 13.44 12.61 19.03
N PHE A 309 13.60 11.63 19.91
CA PHE A 309 14.06 11.73 21.31
C PHE A 309 13.14 12.47 22.28
N ARG A 310 11.82 12.49 22.05
CA ARG A 310 10.86 13.11 22.98
C ARG A 310 10.85 12.55 24.42
N GLY A 311 11.39 11.35 24.62
CA GLY A 311 11.33 10.62 25.89
C GLY A 311 12.51 10.83 26.86
N THR A 312 13.41 11.77 26.57
CA THR A 312 14.60 12.05 27.41
C THR A 312 14.75 13.54 27.73
N ASN A 313 15.76 13.89 28.53
CA ASN A 313 16.06 15.28 28.86
C ASN A 313 16.38 16.11 27.61
N VAL A 314 15.98 17.38 27.60
CA VAL A 314 16.16 18.30 26.47
C VAL A 314 17.62 18.37 26.00
N LYS A 315 18.58 18.36 26.93
CA LYS A 315 20.01 18.38 26.61
C LYS A 315 20.46 17.11 25.89
N ASP A 316 20.04 15.94 26.40
CA ASP A 316 20.37 14.65 25.79
C ASP A 316 19.70 14.52 24.41
N ALA A 317 18.44 14.95 24.29
CA ALA A 317 17.71 14.98 23.02
C ALA A 317 18.39 15.88 21.99
N TYR A 318 18.88 17.05 22.41
CA TYR A 318 19.64 17.98 21.57
C TYR A 318 20.94 17.36 21.06
N GLU A 319 21.78 16.84 21.95
CA GLU A 319 23.08 16.24 21.59
C GLU A 319 22.88 15.01 20.69
N ALA A 320 21.92 14.15 21.03
CA ALA A 320 21.60 12.97 20.24
C ALA A 320 21.04 13.31 18.86
N THR A 321 20.18 14.33 18.75
CA THR A 321 19.62 14.77 17.45
C THR A 321 20.75 15.22 16.52
N ILE A 322 21.67 16.06 17.00
CA ILE A 322 22.80 16.52 16.19
C ILE A 322 23.66 15.34 15.73
N ALA A 323 24.03 14.45 16.65
CA ALA A 323 24.89 13.31 16.33
C ALA A 323 24.24 12.35 15.32
N VAL A 324 22.97 12.00 15.51
CA VAL A 324 22.26 11.03 14.67
C VAL A 324 21.92 11.60 13.30
N VAL A 325 21.40 12.83 13.23
CA VAL A 325 21.11 13.48 11.95
C VAL A 325 22.40 13.74 11.17
N GLY A 326 23.48 14.12 11.84
CA GLY A 326 24.79 14.25 11.20
C GLY A 326 25.31 12.93 10.62
N ALA A 327 25.11 11.80 11.32
CA ALA A 327 25.44 10.48 10.80
C ALA A 327 24.57 10.09 9.59
N PHE A 328 23.27 10.43 9.60
CA PHE A 328 22.38 10.23 8.47
C PHE A 328 22.74 11.09 7.26
N ALA A 329 23.27 12.30 7.48
CA ALA A 329 23.69 13.19 6.40
C ALA A 329 24.82 12.57 5.53
N ALA A 330 25.57 11.60 6.06
CA ALA A 330 26.56 10.84 5.30
C ALA A 330 25.94 9.77 4.38
N LYS A 331 24.68 9.38 4.59
CA LYS A 331 23.99 8.31 3.85
C LYS A 331 23.20 8.87 2.66
N ARG A 332 23.92 9.35 1.65
CA ARG A 332 23.39 10.17 0.54
C ARG A 332 22.28 9.54 -0.31
N ARG A 333 22.30 8.21 -0.43
CA ARG A 333 21.30 7.44 -1.19
C ARG A 333 20.02 7.12 -0.42
N SER A 334 20.01 7.36 0.89
CA SER A 334 18.83 7.18 1.73
C SER A 334 18.14 8.52 1.94
N ILE A 335 16.82 8.49 1.99
CA ILE A 335 15.97 9.66 2.22
C ILE A 335 15.51 9.65 3.67
N PHE A 336 15.63 10.80 4.33
CA PHE A 336 15.25 10.97 5.72
C PHE A 336 14.26 12.12 5.87
N VAL A 337 13.21 11.91 6.65
CA VAL A 337 12.24 12.94 7.03
C VAL A 337 12.14 12.92 8.54
N ILE A 338 12.62 13.97 9.18
CA ILE A 338 12.82 14.01 10.62
C ILE A 338 12.11 15.24 11.15
N SER A 339 11.14 15.04 12.03
CA SER A 339 10.54 16.13 12.81
C SER A 339 11.19 16.23 14.19
N THR A 340 11.32 17.44 14.71
CA THR A 340 11.80 17.67 16.08
C THR A 340 11.16 18.89 16.73
N HIS A 341 11.15 18.89 18.05
CA HIS A 341 10.87 20.05 18.90
C HIS A 341 12.13 20.82 19.28
N ILE A 342 13.30 20.27 19.02
CA ILE A 342 14.59 20.88 19.38
C ILE A 342 15.05 21.79 18.26
N ILE A 343 14.53 23.02 18.26
CA ILE A 343 14.80 24.03 17.23
C ILE A 343 16.30 24.37 17.19
N GLU A 344 16.95 24.44 18.36
CA GLU A 344 18.35 24.77 18.52
C GLU A 344 19.27 23.79 17.79
N ALA A 345 18.89 22.51 17.72
CA ALA A 345 19.66 21.50 16.98
C ALA A 345 19.67 21.81 15.47
N GLY A 346 18.59 22.41 14.96
CA GLY A 346 18.47 22.81 13.57
C GLY A 346 19.53 23.83 13.15
N GLU A 347 19.84 24.83 14.00
CA GLU A 347 20.84 25.85 13.69
C GLU A 347 22.26 25.27 13.55
N ILE A 348 22.64 24.36 14.45
CA ILE A 348 23.93 23.66 14.38
C ILE A 348 24.00 22.78 13.13
N LEU A 349 22.95 21.99 12.88
CA LEU A 349 22.89 21.10 11.72
C LEU A 349 22.95 21.87 10.40
N LYS A 350 22.33 23.06 10.34
CA LYS A 350 22.35 23.94 9.17
C LYS A 350 23.77 24.46 8.88
N ALA A 351 24.54 24.77 9.92
CA ALA A 351 25.93 25.19 9.77
C ALA A 351 26.85 24.03 9.33
N GLN A 352 26.57 22.81 9.78
CA GLN A 352 27.44 21.65 9.57
C GLN A 352 27.13 20.87 8.27
N HIS A 353 25.88 20.84 7.82
CA HIS A 353 25.45 19.94 6.75
C HIS A 353 24.60 20.65 5.68
N LYS A 354 25.16 20.77 4.47
CA LYS A 354 24.52 21.45 3.33
C LYS A 354 23.39 20.66 2.66
N ASN A 355 23.30 19.36 2.95
CA ASN A 355 22.30 18.45 2.36
C ASN A 355 21.04 18.26 3.19
N LEU A 356 20.86 19.09 4.21
CA LEU A 356 19.63 19.16 4.97
C LEU A 356 18.75 20.27 4.39
N GLN A 357 17.48 19.94 4.20
CA GLN A 357 16.42 20.88 3.89
C GLN A 357 15.68 21.19 5.18
N PHE A 358 15.76 22.44 5.60
CA PHE A 358 14.99 22.91 6.75
C PHE A 358 13.64 23.36 6.24
N LEU A 359 12.59 22.69 6.68
CA LEU A 359 11.22 23.00 6.33
C LEU A 359 10.40 23.23 7.59
N TYR A 360 9.37 24.06 7.49
CA TYR A 360 8.41 24.25 8.56
C TYR A 360 7.01 24.54 8.04
N LEU A 361 6.02 24.34 8.91
CA LEU A 361 4.61 24.66 8.64
C LEU A 361 4.25 25.90 9.48
N PRO A 362 4.10 27.09 8.86
CA PRO A 362 3.90 28.34 9.59
C PRO A 362 2.52 28.41 10.23
N THR A 363 2.50 28.99 11.43
CA THR A 363 1.27 29.41 12.11
C THR A 363 1.10 30.91 11.94
N ILE A 364 -0.05 31.36 11.45
CA ILE A 364 -0.36 32.78 11.28
C ILE A 364 -1.35 33.21 12.35
N MET A 365 -1.06 34.31 13.05
CA MET A 365 -1.99 34.89 14.02
C MET A 365 -3.04 35.75 13.31
N LYS A 366 -4.32 35.40 13.47
CA LYS A 366 -5.45 36.28 13.12
C LYS A 366 -6.05 36.84 14.41
N GLY A 367 -5.57 38.01 14.83
CA GLY A 367 -5.84 38.55 16.16
C GLY A 367 -5.20 37.65 17.22
N SER A 368 -6.00 37.16 18.17
CA SER A 368 -5.54 36.19 19.17
C SER A 368 -5.58 34.74 18.67
N LYS A 369 -6.23 34.42 17.55
CA LYS A 369 -6.41 33.02 17.12
C LYS A 369 -5.28 32.54 16.21
N PRO A 370 -4.61 31.41 16.53
CA PRO A 370 -3.65 30.80 15.62
C PRO A 370 -4.37 30.12 14.45
N VAL A 371 -3.91 30.37 13.23
CA VAL A 371 -4.38 29.75 12.00
C VAL A 371 -3.23 28.96 11.37
N TYR A 372 -3.43 27.67 11.21
CA TYR A 372 -2.45 26.77 10.60
C TYR A 372 -2.62 26.78 9.07
N THR A 373 -1.54 27.10 8.36
CA THR A 373 -1.58 27.19 6.88
C THR A 373 -1.55 25.83 6.20
N TYR A 374 -0.96 24.83 6.87
CA TYR A 374 -0.68 23.50 6.32
C TYR A 374 0.21 23.49 5.05
N ILE A 375 0.88 24.60 4.74
CA ILE A 375 1.77 24.76 3.57
C ILE A 375 3.22 24.77 4.04
N LEU A 376 4.04 23.88 3.50
CA LEU A 376 5.46 23.84 3.76
C LEU A 376 6.16 25.12 3.28
N LYS A 377 7.06 25.62 4.11
CA LYS A 377 7.96 26.73 3.81
C LYS A 377 9.39 26.35 4.16
N GLU A 378 10.33 26.93 3.43
CA GLU A 378 11.76 26.79 3.72
C GLU A 378 12.14 27.61 4.95
N GLY A 379 12.93 27.00 5.85
CA GLY A 379 13.42 27.63 7.06
C GLY A 379 13.23 26.77 8.30
N ILE A 380 13.66 27.34 9.43
CA ILE A 380 13.43 26.82 10.77
C ILE A 380 12.39 27.74 11.40
N THR A 381 11.39 27.17 12.06
CA THR A 381 10.32 27.96 12.67
C THR A 381 10.84 28.82 13.84
N ASN A 382 10.24 30.02 14.00
CA ASN A 382 10.37 30.84 15.20
C ASN A 382 9.12 30.74 16.11
N ASP A 383 8.17 29.86 15.77
CA ASP A 383 6.86 29.75 16.42
C ASP A 383 6.99 29.22 17.86
N ARG A 384 6.95 30.12 18.86
CA ARG A 384 6.83 29.78 20.28
C ARG A 384 5.38 29.97 20.78
N HIS A 385 4.44 29.23 20.20
CA HIS A 385 3.00 29.45 20.43
C HIS A 385 2.38 28.72 21.65
N GLY A 386 3.15 27.93 22.40
CA GLY A 386 2.63 27.21 23.57
C GLY A 386 1.98 28.14 24.61
N MET A 387 2.67 29.23 24.98
CA MET A 387 2.14 30.23 25.92
C MET A 387 0.97 31.04 25.34
N VAL A 388 0.95 31.27 24.02
CA VAL A 388 -0.17 31.96 23.36
C VAL A 388 -1.45 31.14 23.49
N ILE A 389 -1.38 29.81 23.36
CA ILE A 389 -2.53 28.92 23.56
C ILE A 389 -2.98 28.93 25.02
N ILE A 390 -2.04 28.81 25.97
CA ILE A 390 -2.35 28.86 27.42
C ILE A 390 -3.07 30.17 27.79
N ASN A 391 -2.60 31.29 27.26
CA ASN A 391 -3.20 32.59 27.49
C ASN A 391 -4.58 32.72 26.84
N ASN A 392 -4.75 32.23 25.61
CA ASN A 392 -6.04 32.26 24.91
C ASN A 392 -7.13 31.44 25.57
N GLU A 393 -6.77 30.30 26.16
CA GLU A 393 -7.68 29.46 26.95
C GLU A 393 -7.97 30.04 28.34
N ARG A 394 -7.41 31.24 28.65
CA ARG A 394 -7.60 31.96 29.91
C ARG A 394 -7.26 31.12 31.15
N ILE A 395 -6.36 30.14 31.00
CA ILE A 395 -6.05 29.17 32.07
C ILE A 395 -5.51 29.89 33.30
N LEU A 396 -4.59 30.84 33.11
CA LEU A 396 -4.00 31.61 34.21
C LEU A 396 -5.06 32.47 34.92
N GLU A 397 -5.93 33.13 34.17
CA GLU A 397 -7.02 33.95 34.73
C GLU A 397 -8.01 33.10 35.54
N ILE A 398 -8.39 31.93 35.04
CA ILE A 398 -9.28 30.98 35.75
C ILE A 398 -8.65 30.51 37.07
N LEU A 399 -7.34 30.22 37.06
CA LEU A 399 -6.60 29.80 38.26
C LEU A 399 -6.46 30.93 39.30
N GLU A 400 -6.28 32.17 38.84
CA GLU A 400 -6.23 33.37 39.68
C GLU A 400 -7.61 33.73 40.27
N GLU A 401 -8.70 33.56 39.51
CA GLU A 401 -10.07 33.74 39.99
C GLU A 401 -10.46 32.70 41.06
N GLY A 402 -10.03 31.44 40.87
CA GLY A 402 -10.29 30.36 41.83
C GLY A 402 -9.53 30.50 43.15
N THR A 403 -8.34 31.07 43.15
CA THR A 403 -7.56 31.32 44.39
C THR A 403 -8.13 32.48 45.21
N ASN A 404 -8.69 33.50 44.55
CA ASN A 404 -9.34 34.63 45.23
C ASN A 404 -10.69 34.27 45.90
N GLN A 405 -11.29 33.13 45.57
CA GLN A 405 -12.51 32.64 46.22
C GLN A 405 -12.26 31.77 47.46
N ILE A 406 -11.06 31.20 47.63
CA ILE A 406 -10.71 30.35 48.80
C ILE A 406 -10.12 31.19 49.95
N GLY A 407 -9.73 32.44 49.68
CA GLY A 407 -9.21 33.40 50.66
C GLY A 407 -10.23 34.36 51.27
N LYS A 408 -11.53 34.16 51.02
CA LYS A 408 -12.65 34.85 51.69
C LYS A 408 -13.51 33.81 52.40
#